data_AF-A0A924JHW4-F1
#
_entry.id   AF-A0A924JHW4-F1
#
_cell.length_a   1.000
_cell.length_b   1.000
_cell.length_c   1.000
_cell.angle_alpha   90.00
_cell.angle_beta   90.00
_cell.angle_gamma   90.00
#
_symmetry.space_group_name_H-M   'P 1'
#
loop_
_entity.id
_entity.type
_entity.pdbx_description
1 polymer ?
#
loop_
_entity_poly.entity_id
_entity_poly.type
_entity_poly.pdbx_seq_one_letter_code
_entity_poly.pdbx_strand_id
1 'polypeptide(L)'
;MTRHRTMEELLSAVDVPRAGTELHHHRMEQNVSKRRQMTQAEIDAPGNRVRISILKHYQITRWYRERNSEFGGLTPRQYFADKPPEEHARIGRKALIMIEVLKP
;
A
#
# COMPACT_ATOMS: atom_id res chain seq x y z
N MET A 1 10.53 7.06 -19.34
CA MET A 1 9.21 7.57 -18.94
C MET A 1 8.56 6.57 -17.99
N THR A 2 8.35 6.94 -16.72
CA THR A 2 7.64 6.09 -15.75
C THR A 2 6.15 6.06 -16.17
N ARG A 3 5.63 4.89 -16.56
CA ARG A 3 4.21 4.76 -16.94
C ARG A 3 3.36 4.67 -15.66
N HIS A 4 2.82 5.80 -15.23
CA HIS A 4 1.87 5.85 -14.11
C HIS A 4 0.54 5.19 -14.50
N ARG A 5 -0.09 4.47 -13.56
CA ARG A 5 -1.36 3.74 -13.78
C ARG A 5 -2.50 4.37 -12.98
N THR A 6 -3.73 4.21 -13.45
CA THR A 6 -4.93 4.53 -12.68
C THR A 6 -5.15 3.48 -11.58
N MET A 7 -5.98 3.80 -10.59
CA MET A 7 -6.34 2.81 -9.57
C MET A 7 -7.05 1.59 -10.17
N GLU A 8 -7.93 1.80 -11.14
CA GLU A 8 -8.64 0.73 -11.85
C GLU A 8 -7.66 -0.20 -12.61
N GLU A 9 -6.65 0.36 -13.28
CA GLU A 9 -5.60 -0.41 -13.94
C GLU A 9 -4.74 -1.21 -12.94
N LEU A 10 -4.51 -0.66 -11.74
CA LEU A 10 -3.74 -1.36 -10.69
C LEU A 10 -4.52 -2.50 -10.04
N LEU A 11 -5.82 -2.31 -9.82
CA LEU A 11 -6.72 -3.29 -9.24
C LEU A 11 -7.03 -4.42 -10.22
N SER A 12 -7.29 -4.10 -11.49
CA SER A 12 -7.53 -5.12 -12.54
C SER A 12 -6.30 -5.99 -12.82
N ALA A 13 -5.10 -5.50 -12.55
CA ALA A 13 -3.86 -6.27 -12.72
C ALA A 13 -3.54 -7.23 -11.56
N VAL A 14 -4.31 -7.24 -10.45
CA VAL A 14 -4.06 -8.09 -9.28
C VAL A 14 -4.00 -9.57 -9.67
N ASP A 15 -4.98 -10.01 -10.46
CA ASP A 15 -5.18 -11.40 -10.86
C ASP A 15 -4.40 -11.81 -12.12
N VAL A 16 -3.56 -10.92 -12.67
CA VAL A 16 -2.70 -11.20 -13.83
C VAL A 16 -1.24 -11.23 -13.40
N PRO A 17 -0.66 -12.40 -13.10
CA PRO A 17 0.76 -12.52 -12.77
C PRO A 17 1.64 -11.97 -13.88
N ARG A 18 2.65 -11.17 -13.50
CA ARG A 18 3.63 -10.62 -14.43
C ARG A 18 5.02 -10.71 -13.83
N ALA A 19 5.98 -11.22 -14.59
CA ALA A 19 7.38 -11.29 -14.17
C ALA A 19 7.89 -9.90 -13.73
N GLY A 20 8.63 -9.86 -12.62
CA GLY A 20 9.14 -8.61 -12.03
C GLY A 20 8.12 -7.79 -11.24
N THR A 21 6.93 -8.34 -10.94
CA THR A 21 5.89 -7.67 -10.15
C THR A 21 5.47 -8.47 -8.92
N GLU A 22 5.01 -7.76 -7.90
CA GLU A 22 4.48 -8.30 -6.64
C GLU A 22 3.15 -7.64 -6.28
N LEU A 23 2.40 -8.30 -5.41
CA LEU A 23 1.20 -7.74 -4.79
C LEU A 23 1.59 -6.91 -3.58
N HIS A 24 1.03 -5.71 -3.49
CA HIS A 24 1.23 -4.80 -2.38
C HIS A 24 -0.11 -4.41 -1.74
N HIS A 25 -0.20 -4.50 -0.42
CA HIS A 25 -1.38 -4.08 0.34
C HIS A 25 -1.35 -2.57 0.56
N HIS A 26 -2.32 -1.85 -0.03
CA HIS A 26 -2.32 -0.38 -0.04
C HIS A 26 -3.49 0.25 0.73
N ARG A 27 -4.53 -0.48 1.13
CA ARG A 27 -5.62 0.09 1.96
C ARG A 27 -5.42 -0.16 3.44
N MET A 28 -5.03 -1.37 3.81
CA MET A 28 -4.67 -1.72 5.18
C MET A 28 -3.44 -2.61 5.19
N GLU A 29 -2.47 -2.22 6.02
CA GLU A 29 -1.24 -2.96 6.21
C GLU A 29 -1.53 -4.26 6.98
N GLN A 30 -0.86 -5.35 6.60
CA GLN A 30 -1.12 -6.67 7.15
C GLN A 30 -1.03 -6.71 8.68
N ASN A 31 -0.07 -6.01 9.29
CA ASN A 31 0.07 -6.01 10.75
C ASN A 31 -1.10 -5.33 11.46
N VAL A 32 -1.69 -4.30 10.84
CA VAL A 32 -2.87 -3.61 11.37
C VAL A 32 -4.08 -4.54 11.28
N SER A 33 -4.27 -5.18 10.13
CA SER A 33 -5.38 -6.10 9.94
C SER A 33 -5.32 -7.30 10.88
N LYS A 34 -4.12 -7.83 11.14
CA LYS A 34 -3.89 -8.87 12.15
C LYS A 34 -4.28 -8.39 13.55
N ARG A 35 -3.91 -7.17 13.94
CA ARG A 35 -4.31 -6.57 15.24
C ARG A 35 -5.82 -6.36 15.34
N ARG A 36 -6.49 -6.11 14.22
CA ARG A 36 -7.95 -5.95 14.11
C ARG A 36 -8.71 -7.28 13.95
N GLN A 37 -8.03 -8.42 14.09
CA GLN A 37 -8.62 -9.76 13.98
C GLN A 37 -9.33 -10.02 12.63
N MET A 38 -8.92 -9.31 11.58
CA MET A 38 -9.42 -9.57 10.24
C MET A 38 -8.91 -10.94 9.75
N THR A 39 -9.75 -11.63 9.00
CA THR A 39 -9.36 -12.88 8.35
C THR A 39 -8.33 -12.60 7.25
N GLN A 40 -7.50 -13.61 6.94
CA GLN A 40 -6.54 -13.50 5.84
C GLN A 40 -7.23 -13.24 4.50
N ALA A 41 -8.45 -13.75 4.31
CA ALA A 41 -9.26 -13.50 3.12
C ALA A 41 -9.67 -12.03 2.97
N GLU A 42 -10.02 -11.36 4.06
CA GLU A 42 -10.31 -9.91 4.05
C GLU A 42 -9.05 -9.07 3.82
N ILE A 43 -7.92 -9.51 4.38
CA ILE A 43 -6.61 -8.87 4.19
C ILE A 43 -6.19 -8.94 2.72
N ASP A 44 -6.31 -10.13 2.13
CA ASP A 44 -5.92 -10.42 0.75
C ASP A 44 -7.05 -10.17 -0.25
N ALA A 45 -8.10 -9.44 0.14
CA ALA A 45 -9.14 -9.05 -0.80
C ALA A 45 -8.52 -8.26 -1.97
N PRO A 46 -8.95 -8.48 -3.23
CA PRO A 46 -8.44 -7.74 -4.39
C PRO A 46 -8.50 -6.22 -4.22
N GLY A 47 -9.54 -5.72 -3.54
CA GLY A 47 -9.70 -4.30 -3.25
C GLY A 47 -8.70 -3.70 -2.25
N ASN A 48 -7.86 -4.51 -1.59
CA ASN A 48 -6.77 -4.08 -0.71
C ASN A 48 -5.38 -4.24 -1.39
N ARG A 49 -5.30 -4.91 -2.54
CA ARG A 49 -4.03 -5.25 -3.19
C ARG A 49 -3.87 -4.54 -4.52
N VAL A 50 -2.64 -4.19 -4.86
CA VAL A 50 -2.27 -3.70 -6.20
C VAL A 50 -1.03 -4.43 -6.69
N ARG A 51 -0.95 -4.65 -8.01
CA ARG A 51 0.24 -5.28 -8.62
C ARG A 51 1.25 -4.24 -9.10
N ILE A 52 2.42 -4.24 -8.50
CA ILE A 52 3.47 -3.24 -8.72
C ILE A 52 4.82 -3.91 -8.97
N SER A 53 5.77 -3.21 -9.60
CA SER A 53 7.11 -3.78 -9.78
C SER A 53 7.79 -4.03 -8.44
N ILE A 54 8.62 -5.08 -8.36
CA ILE A 54 9.40 -5.42 -7.16
C ILE A 54 10.17 -4.21 -6.61
N LEU A 55 10.84 -3.45 -7.48
CA LEU A 55 11.59 -2.25 -7.07
C LEU A 55 10.71 -1.21 -6.36
N LYS A 56 9.54 -0.91 -6.93
CA LYS A 56 8.55 0.01 -6.34
C LYS A 56 7.98 -0.55 -5.04
N HIS A 57 7.79 -1.86 -4.95
CA HIS A 57 7.36 -2.52 -3.71
C HIS A 57 8.38 -2.33 -2.58
N TYR A 58 9.68 -2.49 -2.86
CA TYR A 58 10.74 -2.20 -1.89
C TYR A 58 10.80 -0.72 -1.51
N GLN A 59 10.62 0.20 -2.46
CA GLN A 59 10.57 1.64 -2.18
C GLN A 59 9.41 2.00 -1.24
N ILE A 60 8.21 1.48 -1.48
CA ILE A 60 7.06 1.70 -0.60
C ILE A 60 7.31 1.08 0.78
N THR A 61 7.78 -0.17 0.81
CA THR A 61 8.10 -0.86 2.06
C THR A 61 9.14 -0.10 2.89
N ARG A 62 10.15 0.47 2.25
CA ARG A 62 11.15 1.32 2.90
C ARG A 62 10.52 2.59 3.45
N TRP A 63 9.70 3.29 2.67
CA TRP A 63 9.00 4.49 3.12
C TRP A 63 8.12 4.24 4.35
N TYR A 64 7.43 3.11 4.40
CA TYR A 64 6.63 2.68 5.58
C TYR A 64 7.45 2.45 6.86
N ARG A 65 8.77 2.31 6.74
CA ARG A 65 9.70 2.09 7.86
C ARG A 65 10.52 3.34 8.21
N GLU A 66 10.45 4.39 7.41
CA GLU A 66 11.16 5.64 7.65
C GLU A 66 10.32 6.56 8.54
N ARG A 67 10.97 7.25 9.48
CA ARG A 67 10.31 8.25 10.32
C ARG A 67 9.95 9.46 9.45
N ASN A 68 8.76 10.01 9.66
CA ASN A 68 8.27 11.13 8.88
C ASN A 68 7.72 12.22 9.82
N SER A 69 8.10 13.47 9.58
CA SER A 69 7.63 14.63 10.34
C SER A 69 6.12 14.82 10.25
N GLU A 70 5.49 14.42 9.13
CA GLU A 70 4.02 14.41 8.97
C GLU A 70 3.33 13.52 10.01
N PHE A 71 4.02 12.49 10.49
CA PHE A 71 3.53 11.56 11.50
C PHE A 71 4.15 11.81 12.88
N GLY A 72 4.58 13.05 13.15
CA GLY A 72 5.16 13.43 14.44
C GLY A 72 6.49 12.72 14.73
N GLY A 73 7.26 12.37 13.70
CA GLY A 73 8.53 11.63 13.84
C GLY A 73 8.36 10.12 14.05
N LEU A 74 7.13 9.60 13.94
CA LEU A 74 6.83 8.17 13.86
C LEU A 74 7.01 7.66 12.43
N THR A 75 7.19 6.34 12.31
CA THR A 75 7.03 5.67 11.02
C THR A 75 5.53 5.57 10.67
N PRO A 76 5.15 5.55 9.39
CA PRO A 76 3.73 5.38 9.02
C PRO A 76 3.11 4.13 9.66
N ARG A 77 3.87 3.02 9.77
CA ARG A 77 3.44 1.80 10.47
C ARG A 77 3.13 2.01 11.95
N GLN A 78 3.88 2.86 12.64
CA GLN A 78 3.63 3.19 14.04
C GLN A 78 2.44 4.14 14.20
N TYR A 79 2.32 5.13 13.31
CA TYR A 79 1.21 6.08 13.29
C TYR A 79 -0.15 5.40 13.11
N PHE A 80 -0.19 4.26 12.44
CA PHE A 80 -1.40 3.51 12.12
C PHE A 80 -2.09 2.81 13.29
N ALA A 81 -1.44 2.64 14.43
CA ALA A 81 -1.91 1.76 15.50
C ALA A 81 -3.32 2.11 16.02
N ASP A 82 -3.66 3.40 16.07
CA ASP A 82 -4.90 3.95 16.60
C ASP A 82 -5.81 4.58 15.53
N LYS A 83 -5.44 4.47 14.24
CA LYS A 83 -6.14 5.16 13.15
C LYS A 83 -7.21 4.32 12.47
N PRO A 84 -8.31 4.94 12.00
CA PRO A 84 -9.41 4.24 11.33
C PRO A 84 -9.03 3.83 9.89
N PRO A 85 -9.69 2.82 9.29
CA PRO A 85 -9.30 2.26 7.98
C PRO A 85 -9.21 3.29 6.84
N GLU A 86 -10.02 4.35 6.89
CA GLU A 86 -10.04 5.42 5.89
C GLU A 86 -8.69 6.15 5.84
N GLU A 87 -8.06 6.33 7.01
CA GLU A 87 -6.76 6.98 7.13
C GLU A 87 -5.63 6.10 6.57
N HIS A 88 -5.72 4.79 6.75
CA HIS A 88 -4.78 3.84 6.15
C HIS A 88 -4.90 3.86 4.62
N ALA A 89 -6.13 3.87 4.10
CA ALA A 89 -6.38 3.94 2.67
C ALA A 89 -5.91 5.27 2.06
N ARG A 90 -6.07 6.39 2.78
CA ARG A 90 -5.55 7.70 2.37
C ARG A 90 -4.02 7.68 2.28
N ILE A 91 -3.35 7.19 3.32
CA ILE A 91 -1.89 7.15 3.38
C ILE A 91 -1.30 6.18 2.36
N GLY A 92 -1.92 5.01 2.16
CA GLY A 92 -1.47 4.08 1.14
C GLY A 92 -1.66 4.57 -0.29
N ARG A 93 -2.78 5.28 -0.60
CA ARG A 93 -2.90 6.00 -1.88
C ARG A 93 -1.81 7.05 -2.05
N LYS A 94 -1.52 7.82 -1.00
CA LYS A 94 -0.44 8.82 -1.01
C LYS A 94 0.91 8.18 -1.30
N ALA A 95 1.23 7.04 -0.69
CA ALA A 95 2.47 6.31 -0.93
C ALA A 95 2.59 5.85 -2.39
N LEU A 96 1.50 5.34 -2.98
CA LEU A 96 1.46 4.95 -4.39
C LEU A 96 1.68 6.15 -5.33
N ILE A 97 1.12 7.32 -5.02
CA ILE A 97 1.32 8.55 -5.81
C ILE A 97 2.76 9.05 -5.68
N MET A 98 3.28 9.14 -4.45
CA MET A 98 4.64 9.60 -4.15
C MET A 98 5.71 8.79 -4.89
N ILE A 99 5.50 7.47 -4.98
CA ILE A 99 6.44 6.54 -5.60
C ILE A 99 6.09 6.32 -7.08
N GLU A 100 5.24 7.18 -7.64
CA GLU A 100 4.92 7.26 -9.07
C GLU A 100 4.23 6.01 -9.64
N VAL A 101 3.59 5.23 -8.78
CA VAL A 101 2.82 4.03 -9.18
C VAL A 101 1.40 4.41 -9.61
N LEU A 102 0.76 5.28 -8.84
CA LEU A 102 -0.60 5.75 -9.04
C LEU A 102 -0.59 7.20 -9.57
N LYS A 103 -1.46 7.50 -10.53
CA LYS A 103 -1.70 8.87 -10.99
C LYS A 103 -2.34 9.72 -9.87
N PRO A 104 -1.96 11.00 -9.71
CA PRO A 104 -2.56 11.90 -8.73
C PRO A 104 -4.07 12.06 -8.88
#